data_AF-W6L744-F1
#
_entry.id   AF-W6L744-F1
#
_cell.length_a   1.000
_cell.length_b   1.000
_cell.length_c   1.000
_cell.angle_alpha   90.00
_cell.angle_beta   90.00
_cell.angle_gamma   90.00
#
_symmetry.space_group_name_H-M   'P 1'
#
loop_
_entity.id
_entity.type
_entity.pdbx_description
1 polymer ?
#
loop_
_entity_poly.entity_id
_entity_poly.type
_entity_poly.pdbx_seq_one_letter_code
_entity_poly.pdbx_strand_id
1 'polypeptide(L)'
;MFRHAGCRLAAMSSAFSSAAFTGNDDGSYERFQEERQRLQQENTYTPSSRSSGLNTSPFINDHSYDHLKRPTADTYRAMSDDELVELLRTRERQVHQLRSIYENFHYEADKHFRKMVFDYHDKTLQLSQVHGKMQEVSFQINREVLKQLREEQETYTRDTRMAFIFSSILTFWFWIWVRRHYIALKELEEDPDAIQRAAMAPSVTGIGSYSWNCFSSSKRSARSRETSWEKEVRESREKSREGILENKLNP
;
A
#
# COMPACT_ATOMS: atom_id res chain seq x y z
N MET A 1 -40.98 -24.01 -3.63
CA MET A 1 -39.76 -24.19 -2.83
C MET A 1 -38.73 -23.17 -3.30
N PHE A 2 -38.67 -22.02 -2.63
CA PHE A 2 -37.67 -20.97 -2.90
C PHE A 2 -36.42 -21.24 -2.05
N ARG A 3 -35.25 -21.33 -2.68
CA ARG A 3 -33.96 -21.37 -1.98
C ARG A 3 -33.19 -20.09 -2.28
N HIS A 4 -33.00 -19.30 -1.23
CA HIS A 4 -32.23 -18.06 -1.22
C HIS A 4 -30.76 -18.32 -1.57
N ALA A 5 -30.25 -17.64 -2.60
CA ALA A 5 -28.83 -17.39 -2.77
C ALA A 5 -28.49 -16.10 -2.00
N GLY A 6 -27.92 -16.25 -0.80
CA GLY A 6 -27.37 -15.14 -0.04
C GLY A 6 -25.99 -14.76 -0.57
N CYS A 7 -25.91 -13.71 -1.38
CA CYS A 7 -24.65 -13.03 -1.64
C CYS A 7 -24.21 -12.31 -0.37
N ARG A 8 -23.18 -12.83 0.30
CA ARG A 8 -22.45 -12.12 1.34
C ARG A 8 -21.56 -11.07 0.67
N LEU A 9 -21.88 -9.79 0.85
CA LEU A 9 -20.99 -8.66 0.62
C LEU A 9 -19.82 -8.79 1.62
N ALA A 10 -18.64 -9.17 1.13
CA ALA A 10 -17.41 -8.96 1.86
C ALA A 10 -17.12 -7.45 1.84
N ALA A 11 -17.35 -6.78 2.96
CA ALA A 11 -16.80 -5.45 3.19
C ALA A 11 -15.28 -5.57 3.24
N MET A 12 -14.61 -5.35 2.11
CA MET A 12 -13.19 -5.06 2.11
C MET A 12 -13.01 -3.69 2.74
N SER A 13 -12.80 -3.65 4.06
CA SER A 13 -12.18 -2.50 4.69
C SER A 13 -10.71 -2.46 4.25
N SER A 14 -10.46 -1.91 3.06
CA SER A 14 -9.15 -1.38 2.73
C SER A 14 -8.96 -0.15 3.61
N ALA A 15 -8.51 -0.38 4.84
CA ALA A 15 -7.88 0.64 5.65
C ALA A 15 -6.65 1.10 4.87
N PHE A 16 -6.84 2.14 4.05
CA PHE A 16 -5.73 2.91 3.51
C PHE A 16 -4.96 3.45 4.72
N SER A 17 -3.74 2.95 4.91
CA SER A 17 -2.80 3.45 5.89
C SER A 17 -2.40 4.88 5.52
N SER A 18 -3.07 5.87 6.11
CA SER A 18 -2.71 7.30 6.05
C SER A 18 -1.41 7.64 6.79
N ALA A 19 -0.76 6.66 7.43
CA ALA A 19 0.46 6.84 8.22
C ALA A 19 1.73 7.15 7.38
N ALA A 20 1.67 7.08 6.05
CA ALA A 20 2.82 7.37 5.19
C ALA A 20 2.96 8.85 4.78
N PHE A 21 2.02 9.73 5.16
CA PHE A 21 2.03 11.15 4.73
C PHE A 21 2.15 12.18 5.87
N THR A 22 2.06 11.76 7.14
CA THR A 22 2.18 12.69 8.28
C THR A 22 3.64 12.82 8.71
N GLY A 23 4.43 13.50 7.87
CA GLY A 23 5.70 14.06 8.30
C GLY A 23 5.44 15.20 9.28
N ASN A 24 5.64 14.92 10.56
CA ASN A 24 5.86 15.90 11.64
C ASN A 24 4.80 17.00 11.80
N ASP A 25 3.54 16.61 11.98
CA ASP A 25 2.51 17.51 12.52
C ASP A 25 2.63 17.50 14.06
N ASP A 26 3.15 18.60 14.60
CA ASP A 26 3.49 18.90 16.01
C ASP A 26 2.28 18.82 16.99
N GLY A 27 1.61 17.66 17.05
CA GLY A 27 0.44 17.40 17.88
C GLY A 27 -0.84 18.15 17.47
N SER A 28 -0.84 18.81 16.30
CA SER A 28 -1.96 19.65 15.84
C SER A 28 -3.25 18.86 15.62
N TYR A 29 -3.14 17.61 15.14
CA TYR A 29 -4.28 16.72 14.92
C TYR A 29 -4.93 16.27 16.25
N GLU A 30 -4.11 15.96 17.25
CA GLU A 30 -4.59 15.57 18.59
C GLU A 30 -5.30 16.75 19.26
N ARG A 31 -4.72 17.95 19.17
CA ARG A 31 -5.32 19.19 19.69
C ARG A 31 -6.68 19.50 19.02
N PHE A 32 -6.80 19.25 17.72
CA PHE A 32 -8.05 19.45 16.97
C PHE A 32 -9.12 18.40 17.30
N GLN A 33 -8.73 17.16 17.60
CA GLN A 33 -9.66 16.14 18.07
C GLN A 33 -10.17 16.44 19.48
N GLU A 34 -9.31 16.87 20.39
CA GLU A 34 -9.68 17.27 21.75
C GLU A 34 -10.66 18.46 21.75
N GLU A 35 -10.42 19.46 20.89
CA GLU A 35 -11.30 20.63 20.78
C GLU A 35 -12.69 20.25 20.22
N ARG A 36 -12.77 19.32 19.25
CA ARG A 36 -14.06 18.77 18.80
C ARG A 36 -14.80 18.02 19.89
N GLN A 37 -14.10 17.24 20.72
CA GLN A 37 -14.73 16.52 21.82
C GLN A 37 -15.23 17.48 22.91
N ARG A 38 -14.47 18.54 23.22
CA ARG A 38 -14.88 19.60 24.14
C ARG A 38 -16.15 20.30 23.68
N LEU A 39 -16.23 20.70 22.41
CA LEU A 39 -17.41 21.36 21.84
C LEU A 39 -18.64 20.46 21.82
N GLN A 40 -18.48 19.14 21.63
CA GLN A 40 -19.59 18.20 21.72
C GLN A 40 -20.10 18.01 23.15
N GLN A 41 -19.21 17.99 24.14
CA GLN A 41 -19.61 17.93 25.55
C GLN A 41 -20.30 19.23 25.98
N GLU A 42 -19.79 20.39 25.60
CA GLU A 42 -20.40 21.69 25.93
C GLU A 42 -21.83 21.83 25.36
N ASN A 43 -22.07 21.27 24.17
CA ASN A 43 -23.40 21.22 23.55
C ASN A 43 -24.32 20.13 24.16
N THR A 44 -23.78 19.17 24.91
CA THR A 44 -24.55 18.11 25.59
C THR A 44 -24.92 18.50 27.03
N TYR A 45 -24.12 19.33 27.70
CA TYR A 45 -24.35 19.77 29.09
C TYR A 45 -25.12 21.09 29.24
N THR A 46 -25.48 21.74 28.14
CA THR A 46 -26.45 22.84 28.15
C THR A 46 -27.86 22.26 28.01
N PRO A 47 -28.69 22.24 29.08
CA PRO A 47 -30.07 21.81 28.91
C PRO A 47 -30.73 22.77 27.92
N SER A 48 -31.20 22.19 26.84
CA SER A 48 -31.99 22.77 25.78
C SER A 48 -33.32 23.31 26.32
N SER A 49 -33.28 24.46 26.98
CA SER A 49 -34.47 25.24 27.28
C SER A 49 -34.86 26.09 26.06
N ARG A 50 -35.36 25.42 25.02
CA ARG A 50 -36.20 26.04 23.99
C ARG A 50 -37.15 25.01 23.37
N SER A 51 -38.29 24.80 24.02
CA SER A 51 -39.56 24.62 23.32
C SER A 51 -40.74 25.05 24.20
N SER A 52 -41.35 26.16 23.82
CA SER A 52 -42.80 26.33 23.67
C SER A 52 -43.70 25.86 24.81
N GLY A 53 -44.03 26.79 25.71
CA GLY A 53 -45.17 26.67 26.63
C GLY A 53 -45.65 28.05 27.04
N LEU A 54 -46.80 28.47 26.50
CA LEU A 54 -47.62 29.53 27.07
C LEU A 54 -47.73 29.34 28.59
N ASN A 55 -47.47 30.40 29.38
CA ASN A 55 -48.30 30.85 30.51
C ASN A 55 -47.55 31.91 31.36
N THR A 56 -48.15 33.11 31.38
CA THR A 56 -48.26 34.10 32.47
C THR A 56 -47.18 34.19 33.56
N SER A 57 -46.67 35.42 33.69
CA SER A 57 -45.77 35.94 34.74
C SER A 57 -46.30 35.74 36.18
N PRO A 58 -45.42 35.82 37.20
CA PRO A 58 -45.12 37.13 37.79
C PRO A 58 -43.64 37.34 38.20
N PHE A 59 -43.11 38.51 37.82
CA PHE A 59 -42.09 39.32 38.50
C PHE A 59 -41.00 38.62 39.34
N ILE A 60 -39.86 38.38 38.70
CA ILE A 60 -38.55 38.60 39.34
C ILE A 60 -37.97 39.83 38.65
N ASN A 61 -38.06 40.99 39.31
CA ASN A 61 -37.39 42.22 38.89
C ASN A 61 -35.90 42.07 39.17
N ASP A 62 -35.19 41.45 38.24
CA ASP A 62 -33.75 41.53 38.20
C ASP A 62 -33.36 42.82 37.46
N HIS A 63 -33.08 43.88 38.23
CA HIS A 63 -32.72 45.23 37.74
C HIS A 63 -31.39 45.27 36.97
N SER A 64 -30.73 44.13 36.77
CA SER A 64 -29.47 44.03 36.04
C SER A 64 -29.59 44.44 34.56
N TYR A 65 -30.78 44.33 33.93
CA TYR A 65 -30.97 44.57 32.49
C TYR A 65 -31.66 45.89 32.11
N ASP A 66 -31.93 46.80 33.06
CA ASP A 66 -32.67 48.04 32.77
C ASP A 66 -31.93 48.97 31.79
N HIS A 67 -30.61 48.83 31.63
CA HIS A 67 -29.78 49.59 30.69
C HIS A 67 -29.82 49.08 29.24
N LEU A 68 -30.33 47.87 29.00
CA LEU A 68 -30.53 47.28 27.67
C LEU A 68 -31.96 47.47 27.14
N LYS A 69 -32.84 48.03 27.96
CA LYS A 69 -34.23 48.27 27.60
C LYS A 69 -34.29 49.41 26.60
N ARG A 70 -34.91 49.14 25.44
CA ARG A 70 -35.15 50.15 24.40
C ARG A 70 -35.84 51.36 25.05
N PRO A 71 -35.27 52.58 24.96
CA PRO A 71 -35.88 53.73 25.62
C PRO A 71 -37.30 53.97 25.10
N THR A 72 -38.23 54.21 26.02
CA THR A 72 -39.66 54.43 25.72
C THR A 72 -39.86 55.88 25.26
N ALA A 73 -40.92 56.15 24.48
CA ALA A 73 -41.25 57.50 24.00
C ALA A 73 -41.35 58.54 25.14
N ASP A 74 -41.85 58.13 26.30
CA ASP A 74 -41.98 58.99 27.48
C ASP A 74 -40.61 59.38 28.07
N THR A 75 -39.60 58.52 27.94
CA THR A 75 -38.22 58.81 28.34
C THR A 75 -37.62 59.96 27.52
N TYR A 76 -37.91 60.01 26.21
CA TYR A 76 -37.47 61.09 25.34
C TYR A 76 -38.24 62.40 25.57
N ARG A 77 -39.53 62.32 25.94
CA ARG A 77 -40.35 63.50 26.27
C ARG A 77 -39.95 64.15 27.59
N ALA A 78 -39.34 63.40 28.50
CA ALA A 78 -38.90 63.89 29.80
C ALA A 78 -37.49 64.53 29.76
N MET A 79 -36.72 64.32 28.69
CA MET A 79 -35.39 64.94 28.52
C MET A 79 -35.50 66.39 28.05
N SER A 80 -34.47 67.16 28.39
CA SER A 80 -34.31 68.51 27.85
C SER A 80 -33.85 68.51 26.38
N ASP A 81 -34.11 69.60 25.67
CA ASP A 81 -33.71 69.74 24.25
C ASP A 81 -32.19 69.60 24.06
N ASP A 82 -31.39 70.10 24.99
CA ASP A 82 -29.93 69.99 24.95
C ASP A 82 -29.45 68.53 25.12
N GLU A 83 -30.09 67.76 26.00
CA GLU A 83 -29.81 66.34 26.18
C GLU A 83 -30.21 65.53 24.94
N LEU A 84 -31.33 65.87 24.29
CA LEU A 84 -31.76 65.26 23.04
C LEU A 84 -30.76 65.50 21.90
N VAL A 85 -30.23 66.72 21.77
CA VAL A 85 -29.20 67.06 20.76
C VAL A 85 -27.91 66.27 21.01
N GLU A 86 -27.46 66.17 22.25
CA GLU A 86 -26.26 65.39 22.58
C GLU A 86 -26.48 63.88 22.35
N LEU A 87 -27.68 63.37 22.61
CA LEU A 87 -28.06 61.99 22.31
C LEU A 87 -28.02 61.72 20.79
N LEU A 88 -28.53 62.64 19.97
CA LEU A 88 -28.45 62.51 18.51
C LEU A 88 -26.99 62.51 18.02
N ARG A 89 -26.15 63.41 18.53
CA ARG A 89 -24.71 63.46 18.18
C ARG A 89 -23.95 62.21 18.62
N THR A 90 -24.24 61.67 19.79
CA THR A 90 -23.62 60.43 20.27
C THR A 90 -24.07 59.23 19.44
N ARG A 91 -25.36 59.16 19.07
CA ARG A 91 -25.88 58.15 18.15
C ARG A 91 -25.21 58.20 16.78
N GLU A 92 -25.05 59.38 16.18
CA GLU A 92 -24.36 59.52 14.89
C GLU A 92 -22.91 59.03 14.94
N ARG A 93 -22.19 59.36 16.02
CA ARG A 93 -20.84 58.85 16.29
C ARG A 93 -20.83 57.32 16.41
N GLN A 94 -21.75 56.75 17.17
CA GLN A 94 -21.87 55.29 17.33
C GLN A 94 -22.20 54.59 16.00
N VAL A 95 -23.08 55.17 15.18
CA VAL A 95 -23.42 54.64 13.85
C VAL A 95 -22.20 54.70 12.93
N HIS A 96 -21.42 55.78 12.96
CA HIS A 96 -20.19 55.87 12.17
C HIS A 96 -19.14 54.85 12.61
N GLN A 97 -18.96 54.65 13.92
CA GLN A 97 -18.07 53.63 14.46
C GLN A 97 -18.54 52.22 14.09
N LEU A 98 -19.84 51.95 14.17
CA LEU A 98 -20.39 50.64 13.81
C LEU A 98 -20.20 50.38 12.31
N ARG A 99 -20.36 51.40 11.48
CA ARG A 99 -20.13 51.31 10.04
C ARG A 99 -18.66 50.98 9.73
N SER A 100 -17.71 51.67 10.36
CA SER A 100 -16.29 51.39 10.12
C SER A 100 -15.89 49.99 10.60
N ILE A 101 -16.42 49.53 11.75
CA ILE A 101 -16.22 48.16 12.24
C ILE A 101 -16.79 47.15 11.25
N TYR A 102 -18.00 47.39 10.75
CA TYR A 102 -18.66 46.50 9.80
C TYR A 102 -17.91 46.41 8.46
N GLU A 103 -17.47 47.56 7.94
CA GLU A 103 -16.68 47.64 6.70
C GLU A 103 -15.33 46.91 6.88
N ASN A 104 -14.64 47.11 8.00
CA ASN A 104 -13.39 46.40 8.27
C ASN A 104 -13.59 44.89 8.43
N PHE A 105 -14.63 44.48 9.15
CA PHE A 105 -14.96 43.07 9.33
C PHE A 105 -15.25 42.39 7.99
N HIS A 106 -16.05 43.01 7.12
CA HIS A 106 -16.32 42.46 5.80
C HIS A 106 -15.07 42.38 4.94
N TYR A 107 -14.21 43.38 5.00
CA TYR A 107 -12.95 43.38 4.26
C TYR A 107 -12.02 42.25 4.72
N GLU A 108 -11.86 42.06 6.03
CA GLU A 108 -11.06 40.97 6.59
C GLU A 108 -11.66 39.60 6.28
N ALA A 109 -12.98 39.45 6.46
CA ALA A 109 -13.68 38.21 6.15
C ALA A 109 -13.50 37.83 4.68
N ASP A 110 -13.78 38.73 3.74
CA ASP A 110 -13.63 38.50 2.30
C ASP A 110 -12.18 38.16 1.93
N LYS A 111 -11.19 38.86 2.51
CA LYS A 111 -9.76 38.54 2.32
C LYS A 111 -9.44 37.11 2.77
N HIS A 112 -9.91 36.70 3.94
CA HIS A 112 -9.68 35.35 4.46
C HIS A 112 -10.43 34.28 3.67
N PHE A 113 -11.66 34.55 3.24
CA PHE A 113 -12.43 33.66 2.38
C PHE A 113 -11.74 33.44 1.04
N ARG A 114 -11.27 34.51 0.38
CA ARG A 114 -10.51 34.37 -0.87
C ARG A 114 -9.26 33.54 -0.68
N LYS A 115 -8.48 33.80 0.38
CA LYS A 115 -7.28 33.01 0.68
C LYS A 115 -7.62 31.53 0.86
N MET A 116 -8.63 31.22 1.67
CA MET A 116 -9.07 29.85 1.90
C MET A 116 -9.51 29.15 0.61
N VAL A 117 -10.27 29.85 -0.25
CA VAL A 117 -10.70 29.31 -1.55
C VAL A 117 -9.50 29.03 -2.47
N PHE A 118 -8.52 29.93 -2.53
CA PHE A 118 -7.31 29.70 -3.30
C PHE A 118 -6.48 28.53 -2.76
N ASP A 119 -6.28 28.46 -1.43
CA ASP A 119 -5.55 27.36 -0.79
C ASP A 119 -6.26 26.01 -1.04
N TYR A 120 -7.60 26.00 -1.02
CA TYR A 120 -8.38 24.81 -1.33
C TYR A 120 -8.20 24.40 -2.79
N HIS A 121 -8.33 25.34 -3.73
CA HIS A 121 -8.12 25.05 -5.14
C HIS A 121 -6.73 24.52 -5.43
N ASP A 122 -5.69 25.11 -4.84
CA ASP A 122 -4.31 24.64 -5.02
C ASP A 122 -4.13 23.22 -4.47
N LYS A 123 -4.65 22.93 -3.26
CA LYS A 123 -4.64 21.56 -2.71
C LYS A 123 -5.38 20.56 -3.58
N THR A 124 -6.53 20.92 -4.16
CA THR A 124 -7.26 20.04 -5.07
C THR A 124 -6.47 19.76 -6.36
N LEU A 125 -5.77 20.77 -6.88
CA LEU A 125 -4.94 20.64 -8.06
C LEU A 125 -3.73 19.74 -7.77
N GLN A 126 -3.05 19.95 -6.64
CA GLN A 126 -1.96 19.08 -6.18
C GLN A 126 -2.43 17.62 -6.00
N LEU A 127 -3.61 17.41 -5.38
CA LEU A 127 -4.16 16.07 -5.21
C LEU A 127 -4.46 15.39 -6.56
N SER A 128 -4.99 16.14 -7.54
CA SER A 128 -5.23 15.61 -8.89
C SER A 128 -3.93 15.23 -9.60
N GLN A 129 -2.86 16.01 -9.42
CA GLN A 129 -1.54 15.71 -9.98
C GLN A 129 -0.93 14.46 -9.34
N VAL A 130 -1.02 14.34 -8.01
CA VAL A 130 -0.55 13.16 -7.28
C VAL A 130 -1.33 11.93 -7.71
N HIS A 131 -2.66 12.03 -7.83
CA HIS A 131 -3.49 10.93 -8.33
C HIS A 131 -3.10 10.52 -9.76
N GLY A 132 -2.86 11.47 -10.66
CA GLY A 132 -2.40 11.19 -12.02
C GLY A 132 -1.04 10.47 -12.05
N LYS A 133 -0.06 10.95 -11.28
CA LYS A 133 1.26 10.31 -11.15
C LYS A 133 1.16 8.92 -10.55
N MET A 134 0.37 8.75 -9.49
CA MET A 134 0.15 7.47 -8.84
C MET A 134 -0.52 6.46 -9.77
N GLN A 135 -1.47 6.93 -10.59
CA GLN A 135 -2.11 6.09 -11.61
C GLN A 135 -1.10 5.62 -12.67
N GLU A 136 -0.22 6.50 -13.15
CA GLU A 136 0.85 6.13 -14.07
C GLU A 136 1.79 5.07 -13.47
N VAL A 137 2.25 5.28 -12.23
CA VAL A 137 3.09 4.31 -11.51
C VAL A 137 2.35 2.97 -11.33
N SER A 138 1.05 2.99 -11.01
CA SER A 138 0.26 1.77 -10.88
C SER A 138 0.14 0.99 -12.19
N PHE A 139 0.06 1.68 -13.33
CA PHE A 139 0.07 1.03 -14.65
C PHE A 139 1.42 0.41 -14.99
N GLN A 140 2.52 1.09 -14.65
CA GLN A 140 3.87 0.54 -14.84
C GLN A 140 4.09 -0.72 -14.00
N ILE A 141 3.73 -0.67 -12.71
CA ILE A 141 3.81 -1.82 -11.80
C ILE A 141 2.94 -2.98 -12.33
N ASN A 142 1.69 -2.72 -12.72
CA ASN A 142 0.83 -3.76 -13.27
C ASN A 142 1.42 -4.38 -14.54
N ARG A 143 2.03 -3.58 -15.41
CA ARG A 143 2.69 -4.10 -16.62
C ARG A 143 3.89 -4.97 -16.27
N GLU A 144 4.70 -4.58 -15.29
CA GLU A 144 5.85 -5.35 -14.83
C GLU A 144 5.42 -6.66 -14.15
N VAL A 145 4.39 -6.61 -13.29
CA VAL A 145 3.81 -7.79 -12.64
C VAL A 145 3.24 -8.76 -13.67
N LEU A 146 2.50 -8.28 -14.67
CA LEU A 146 1.99 -9.11 -15.76
C LEU A 146 3.11 -9.75 -16.58
N LYS A 147 4.22 -9.02 -16.78
CA LYS A 147 5.39 -9.55 -17.46
C LYS A 147 6.05 -10.65 -16.63
N GLN A 148 6.23 -10.43 -15.32
CA GLN A 148 6.78 -11.42 -14.41
C GLN A 148 5.91 -12.68 -14.36
N LEU A 149 4.59 -12.54 -14.24
CA LEU A 149 3.67 -13.69 -14.24
C LEU A 149 3.73 -14.48 -15.55
N ARG A 150 3.90 -13.81 -16.70
CA ARG A 150 4.10 -14.49 -17.98
C ARG A 150 5.42 -15.27 -17.99
N GLU A 151 6.51 -14.67 -17.53
CA GLU A 151 7.81 -15.33 -17.44
C GLU A 151 7.77 -16.56 -16.50
N GLU A 152 7.10 -16.44 -15.36
CA GLU A 152 6.86 -17.56 -14.43
C GLU A 152 5.98 -18.66 -15.06
N GLN A 153 4.98 -18.29 -15.84
CA GLN A 153 4.16 -19.28 -16.56
C GLN A 153 4.97 -19.99 -17.66
N GLU A 154 5.83 -19.28 -18.38
CA GLU A 154 6.71 -19.86 -19.41
C GLU A 154 7.74 -20.82 -18.79
N THR A 155 8.34 -20.48 -17.64
CA THR A 155 9.25 -21.39 -16.94
C THR A 155 8.52 -22.63 -16.41
N TYR A 156 7.35 -22.46 -15.80
CA TYR A 156 6.53 -23.58 -15.33
C TYR A 156 6.10 -24.52 -16.46
N THR A 157 5.65 -23.96 -17.59
CA THR A 157 5.25 -24.76 -18.76
C THR A 157 6.45 -25.47 -19.40
N ARG A 158 7.64 -24.86 -19.39
CA ARG A 158 8.86 -25.52 -19.83
C ARG A 158 9.27 -26.65 -18.89
N ASP A 159 9.23 -26.42 -17.58
CA ASP A 159 9.65 -27.40 -16.58
C ASP A 159 8.70 -28.61 -16.56
N THR A 160 7.40 -28.39 -16.69
CA THR A 160 6.42 -29.48 -16.85
C THR A 160 6.67 -30.30 -18.11
N ARG A 161 6.94 -29.66 -19.27
CA ARG A 161 7.32 -30.37 -20.50
C ARG A 161 8.59 -31.20 -20.31
N MET A 162 9.62 -30.63 -19.67
CA MET A 162 10.85 -31.36 -19.39
C MET A 162 10.60 -32.55 -18.46
N ALA A 163 9.81 -32.37 -17.40
CA ALA A 163 9.43 -33.44 -16.48
C ALA A 163 8.68 -34.58 -17.19
N PHE A 164 7.74 -34.27 -18.09
CA PHE A 164 7.07 -35.28 -18.92
C PHE A 164 8.06 -36.04 -19.82
N ILE A 165 9.01 -35.34 -20.46
CA ILE A 165 10.04 -35.96 -21.29
C ILE A 165 10.90 -36.91 -20.43
N PHE A 166 11.41 -36.45 -19.28
CA PHE A 166 12.22 -37.30 -18.39
C PHE A 166 11.44 -38.50 -17.87
N SER A 167 10.17 -38.31 -17.48
CA SER A 167 9.29 -39.40 -17.06
C SER A 167 9.09 -40.44 -18.17
N SER A 168 8.89 -40.00 -19.42
CA SER A 168 8.72 -40.90 -20.56
C SER A 168 10.00 -41.71 -20.87
N ILE A 169 11.17 -41.07 -20.81
CA ILE A 169 12.47 -41.72 -21.02
C ILE A 169 12.71 -42.77 -19.94
N LEU A 170 12.47 -42.44 -18.66
CA LEU A 170 12.62 -43.37 -17.56
C LEU A 170 11.67 -44.56 -17.69
N THR A 171 10.42 -44.32 -18.09
CA THR A 171 9.44 -45.37 -18.33
C THR A 171 9.87 -46.29 -19.48
N PHE A 172 10.42 -45.72 -20.56
CA PHE A 172 10.94 -46.49 -21.69
C PHE A 172 12.18 -47.32 -21.32
N TRP A 173 13.11 -46.73 -20.57
CA TRP A 173 14.27 -47.44 -20.02
C TRP A 173 13.86 -48.58 -19.10
N PHE A 174 12.91 -48.32 -18.20
CA PHE A 174 12.34 -49.33 -17.32
C PHE A 174 11.69 -50.45 -18.14
N TRP A 175 10.93 -50.13 -19.18
CA TRP A 175 10.34 -51.13 -20.06
C TRP A 175 11.39 -51.98 -20.79
N ILE A 176 12.46 -51.36 -21.33
CA ILE A 176 13.57 -52.10 -21.94
C ILE A 176 14.24 -53.01 -20.89
N TRP A 177 14.47 -52.49 -19.69
CA TRP A 177 15.09 -53.25 -18.60
C TRP A 177 14.22 -54.44 -18.19
N VAL A 178 12.92 -54.23 -17.97
CA VAL A 178 11.94 -55.29 -17.67
C VAL A 178 11.94 -56.30 -18.81
N ARG A 179 11.80 -55.86 -20.07
CA ARG A 179 11.79 -56.77 -21.22
C ARG A 179 13.08 -57.59 -21.29
N ARG A 180 14.25 -56.96 -21.15
CA ARG A 180 15.54 -57.64 -21.18
C ARG A 180 15.69 -58.62 -20.01
N HIS A 181 15.34 -58.22 -18.79
CA HIS A 181 15.55 -59.01 -17.59
C HIS A 181 14.52 -60.13 -17.42
N TYR A 182 13.26 -59.91 -17.82
CA TYR A 182 12.22 -60.95 -17.78
C TYR A 182 12.33 -61.94 -18.94
N ILE A 183 12.74 -61.52 -20.14
CA ILE A 183 13.06 -62.47 -21.21
C ILE A 183 14.28 -63.30 -20.82
N ALA A 184 15.33 -62.67 -20.27
CA ALA A 184 16.50 -63.40 -19.77
C ALA A 184 16.18 -64.35 -18.60
N LEU A 185 15.25 -64.00 -17.71
CA LEU A 185 14.83 -64.90 -16.64
C LEU A 185 14.02 -66.09 -17.18
N LYS A 186 13.13 -65.86 -18.15
CA LYS A 186 12.40 -66.95 -18.82
C LYS A 186 13.33 -67.90 -19.56
N GLU A 187 14.35 -67.37 -20.24
CA GLU A 187 15.39 -68.19 -20.90
C GLU A 187 16.24 -68.97 -19.89
N LEU A 188 16.46 -68.46 -18.67
CA LEU A 188 17.17 -69.18 -17.60
C LEU A 188 16.31 -70.22 -16.88
N GLU A 189 15.00 -70.03 -16.81
CA GLU A 189 14.07 -70.97 -16.17
C GLU A 189 13.73 -72.16 -17.09
N GLU A 190 13.83 -71.97 -18.41
CA GLU A 190 13.55 -73.00 -19.41
C GLU A 190 14.77 -73.92 -19.70
N ASP A 191 16.02 -73.49 -19.42
CA ASP A 191 17.23 -74.30 -19.60
C ASP A 191 18.30 -74.06 -18.49
N PRO A 192 18.40 -74.91 -17.44
CA PRO A 192 19.41 -74.75 -16.39
C PRO A 192 20.86 -74.97 -16.86
N ASP A 193 21.05 -75.61 -18.02
CA ASP A 193 22.36 -75.86 -18.66
C ASP A 193 22.86 -74.69 -19.52
N ALA A 194 22.08 -73.63 -19.70
CA ALA A 194 22.48 -72.44 -20.46
C ALA A 194 23.49 -71.56 -19.70
N ILE A 195 23.42 -71.57 -18.36
CA ILE A 195 24.33 -70.79 -17.48
C ILE A 195 25.78 -71.27 -17.64
N GLN A 196 26.00 -72.58 -17.76
CA GLN A 196 27.34 -73.17 -17.91
C GLN A 196 27.93 -72.91 -19.31
N ARG A 197 27.09 -72.90 -20.35
CA ARG A 197 27.52 -72.62 -21.72
C ARG A 197 27.78 -71.13 -21.98
N ALA A 198 27.00 -70.23 -21.36
CA ALA A 198 27.19 -68.80 -21.50
C ALA A 198 28.42 -68.26 -20.75
N ALA A 199 28.81 -68.88 -19.63
CA ALA A 199 30.04 -68.54 -18.91
C ALA A 199 31.34 -68.90 -19.68
N MET A 200 31.26 -69.82 -20.64
CA MET A 200 32.41 -70.26 -21.45
C MET A 200 32.47 -69.64 -22.85
N ALA A 201 31.54 -68.76 -23.22
CA ALA A 201 31.54 -68.12 -24.53
C ALA A 201 32.41 -66.84 -24.54
N PRO A 202 33.37 -66.70 -25.47
CA PRO A 202 34.16 -65.48 -25.60
C PRO A 202 33.29 -64.32 -26.12
N SER A 203 33.35 -63.17 -25.45
CA SER A 203 32.58 -61.98 -25.82
C SER A 203 33.14 -61.31 -27.07
N VAL A 204 32.50 -61.50 -28.23
CA VAL A 204 32.90 -60.86 -29.51
C VAL A 204 32.23 -59.49 -29.75
N THR A 205 31.34 -59.06 -28.85
CA THR A 205 30.80 -57.70 -28.85
C THR A 205 30.76 -57.19 -27.41
N GLY A 206 31.42 -56.07 -27.13
CA GLY A 206 31.63 -55.49 -25.78
C GLY A 206 30.37 -55.00 -25.05
N ILE A 207 29.21 -55.61 -25.28
CA ILE A 207 27.94 -55.36 -24.59
C ILE A 207 27.43 -56.72 -24.12
N GLY A 208 28.02 -57.24 -23.03
CA GLY A 208 27.64 -58.57 -22.54
C GLY A 208 28.50 -59.16 -21.43
N SER A 209 29.37 -58.39 -20.75
CA SER A 209 30.03 -58.90 -19.55
C SER A 209 29.04 -58.90 -18.39
N TYR A 210 28.79 -60.08 -17.82
CA TYR A 210 27.95 -60.32 -16.63
C TYR A 210 28.57 -59.81 -15.32
N SER A 211 29.40 -58.75 -15.37
CA SER A 211 29.85 -58.00 -14.19
C SER A 211 29.09 -56.68 -14.12
N TRP A 212 28.11 -56.62 -13.22
CA TRP A 212 27.27 -55.45 -12.99
C TRP A 212 28.06 -54.38 -12.21
N ASN A 213 29.02 -53.72 -12.86
CA ASN A 213 29.61 -52.48 -12.35
C ASN A 213 29.05 -51.28 -13.12
N CYS A 214 27.77 -50.97 -12.90
CA CYS A 214 27.13 -49.76 -13.44
C CYS A 214 27.59 -48.46 -12.74
N PHE A 215 28.52 -48.53 -11.78
CA PHE A 215 29.03 -47.37 -11.02
C PHE A 215 30.54 -47.37 -10.75
N SER A 216 31.38 -47.96 -11.62
CA SER A 216 32.85 -47.85 -11.44
C SER A 216 33.59 -47.38 -12.69
N SER A 217 33.36 -46.14 -13.08
CA SER A 217 34.37 -45.32 -13.77
C SER A 217 33.97 -43.83 -13.73
N SER A 218 33.74 -43.30 -12.52
CA SER A 218 33.73 -41.85 -12.29
C SER A 218 35.05 -41.43 -11.63
N LYS A 219 36.17 -41.78 -12.26
CA LYS A 219 37.47 -41.19 -11.97
C LYS A 219 38.05 -40.67 -13.27
N ARG A 220 37.52 -39.54 -13.76
CA ARG A 220 38.25 -38.57 -14.60
C ARG A 220 37.45 -37.27 -14.75
N SER A 221 38.05 -36.20 -14.23
CA SER A 221 37.73 -34.78 -14.46
C SER A 221 36.53 -34.19 -13.70
N ALA A 222 36.69 -34.06 -12.38
CA ALA A 222 36.21 -32.86 -11.69
C ALA A 222 37.14 -31.69 -12.07
N ARG A 223 37.07 -31.23 -13.32
CA ARG A 223 37.55 -29.88 -13.66
C ARG A 223 36.42 -28.93 -13.31
N SER A 224 36.64 -28.21 -12.21
CA SER A 224 35.91 -27.06 -11.72
C SER A 224 35.07 -26.38 -12.81
N ARG A 225 33.76 -26.63 -12.77
CA ARG A 225 32.79 -25.77 -13.43
C ARG A 225 32.61 -24.57 -12.50
N GLU A 226 33.57 -23.66 -12.56
CA GLU A 226 33.50 -22.39 -11.86
C GLU A 226 32.21 -21.68 -12.25
N THR A 227 31.50 -21.18 -11.25
CA THR A 227 30.31 -20.36 -11.50
C THR A 227 30.74 -19.00 -12.07
N SER A 228 29.89 -18.34 -12.86
CA SER A 228 30.24 -17.06 -13.52
C SER A 228 30.73 -16.00 -12.52
N TRP A 229 30.20 -16.06 -11.29
CA TRP A 229 30.61 -15.24 -10.16
C TRP A 229 32.04 -15.54 -9.67
N GLU A 230 32.45 -16.81 -9.58
CA GLU A 230 33.81 -17.19 -9.14
C GLU A 230 34.88 -16.77 -10.16
N LYS A 231 34.52 -16.76 -11.45
CA LYS A 231 35.37 -16.26 -12.52
C LYS A 231 35.56 -14.75 -12.44
N GLU A 232 34.48 -14.00 -12.20
CA GLU A 232 34.51 -12.53 -12.06
C GLU A 232 35.33 -12.09 -10.85
N VAL A 233 35.15 -12.75 -9.70
CA VAL A 233 35.91 -12.44 -8.46
C VAL A 233 37.41 -12.66 -8.64
N ARG A 234 37.81 -13.66 -9.43
CA ARG A 234 39.23 -13.93 -9.71
C ARG A 234 39.81 -12.89 -10.66
N GLU A 235 39.11 -12.59 -11.76
CA GLU A 235 39.53 -11.56 -12.72
C GLU A 235 39.65 -10.17 -12.05
N SER A 236 38.75 -9.82 -11.12
CA SER A 236 38.88 -8.60 -10.32
C SER A 236 40.09 -8.62 -9.39
N ARG A 237 40.40 -9.75 -8.75
CA ARG A 237 41.60 -9.88 -7.90
C ARG A 237 42.91 -9.80 -8.69
N GLU A 238 42.94 -10.36 -9.89
CA GLU A 238 44.09 -10.31 -10.78
C GLU A 238 44.33 -8.89 -11.28
N LYS A 239 43.27 -8.19 -11.75
CA LYS A 239 43.37 -6.77 -12.14
C LYS A 239 43.83 -5.85 -11.02
N SER A 240 43.36 -6.07 -9.78
CA SER A 240 43.85 -5.28 -8.63
C SER A 240 45.34 -5.55 -8.34
N ARG A 241 45.82 -6.78 -8.53
CA ARG A 241 47.24 -7.12 -8.33
C ARG A 241 48.13 -6.55 -9.43
N GLU A 242 47.67 -6.60 -10.68
CA GLU A 242 48.38 -6.01 -11.82
C GLU A 242 48.44 -4.48 -11.70
N GLY A 243 47.34 -3.81 -11.34
CA GLY A 243 47.33 -2.36 -11.10
C GLY A 243 48.23 -1.92 -9.93
N ILE A 244 48.42 -2.76 -8.91
CA ILE A 244 49.37 -2.50 -7.82
C ILE A 244 50.82 -2.69 -8.28
N LEU A 245 51.08 -3.61 -9.22
CA LEU A 245 52.41 -3.84 -9.78
C LEU A 245 52.80 -2.74 -10.78
N GLU A 246 51.87 -2.27 -11.61
CA GLU A 246 52.10 -1.15 -12.53
C GLU A 246 52.37 0.16 -11.77
N ASN A 247 51.64 0.43 -10.68
CA ASN A 247 51.91 1.57 -9.80
C ASN A 247 53.23 1.46 -9.01
N LYS A 248 53.85 0.28 -8.92
CA LYS A 248 55.18 0.11 -8.32
C LYS A 248 56.33 0.20 -9.32
N LEU A 249 56.05 0.05 -10.61
CA LEU A 249 57.06 0.11 -11.69
C LEU A 249 57.17 1.49 -12.35
N ASN A 250 56.22 2.40 -12.12
CA ASN A 250 56.33 3.82 -12.47
C ASN A 250 56.11 4.68 -11.21
N PRO A 251 57.18 5.03 -10.46
CA PRO A 251 57.12 6.12 -9.49
C PRO A 251 57.03 7.50 -10.17
#